data_AF-A0A2D8F8E9-F1
#
_entry.id   AF-A0A2D8F8E9-F1
#
_cell.length_a   1.000
_cell.length_b   1.000
_cell.length_c   1.000
_cell.angle_alpha   90.00
_cell.angle_beta   90.00
_cell.angle_gamma   90.00
#
_symmetry.space_group_name_H-M   'P 1'
#
loop_
_entity.id
_entity.type
_entity.pdbx_description
1 polymer ?
#
loop_
_entity_poly.entity_id
_entity_poly.type
_entity_poly.pdbx_seq_one_letter_code
_entity_poly.pdbx_strand_id
1 'polypeptide(L)'
;MAAQAMPQAVVAQPMPAQAMAQPSMASEGPSMMGWAAVGLIAMALLLSVVAQFNGTWLSGEDDGGLQINSGLSSVTYDCSGIDDEANQSICISTSAYLSTPMDETPPENSTEMVHKGTQAGACDRFEELTVNMATALSGGNQSVIDEATSAAADAKAECMISVEAGSKGSTWLWIGTVLALVCTVMAVLPKVGVNALPSVVTDNARWGNMLAGVVIVLAVLLWRGALPDDPDSVMGASFGVYIAVVAGIMAIASGVLEVLDGRSGQA
;
A
#
# COMPACT_ATOMS: atom_id res chain seq x y z
N MET A 1 47.06 -80.14 36.71
CA MET A 1 45.79 -79.70 36.09
C MET A 1 45.04 -78.90 37.14
N ALA A 2 44.82 -77.62 36.84
CA ALA A 2 44.43 -76.60 37.80
C ALA A 2 42.91 -76.57 38.04
N ALA A 3 42.53 -76.28 39.28
CA ALA A 3 41.16 -76.01 39.70
C ALA A 3 40.65 -74.70 39.09
N GLN A 4 39.42 -74.71 38.56
CA GLN A 4 38.70 -73.49 38.16
C GLN A 4 37.56 -73.24 39.13
N ALA A 5 37.70 -72.14 39.87
CA ALA A 5 36.69 -71.54 40.71
C ALA A 5 35.70 -70.70 39.87
N MET A 6 34.44 -70.68 40.30
CA MET A 6 33.38 -69.82 39.80
C MET A 6 33.69 -68.33 40.05
N PRO A 7 33.21 -67.39 39.20
CA PRO A 7 33.02 -66.02 39.61
C PRO A 7 31.54 -65.69 39.89
N GLN A 8 31.38 -64.92 40.97
CA GLN A 8 30.15 -64.40 41.54
C GLN A 8 29.47 -63.32 40.69
N ALA A 9 28.18 -63.10 40.98
CA ALA A 9 27.34 -62.03 40.49
C ALA A 9 27.90 -60.64 40.83
N VAL A 10 27.99 -59.77 39.82
CA VAL A 10 28.35 -58.35 39.97
C VAL A 10 27.07 -57.55 40.14
N VAL A 11 26.96 -56.89 41.28
CA VAL A 11 25.89 -55.94 41.62
C VAL A 11 26.06 -54.68 40.78
N ALA A 12 25.03 -54.31 40.02
CA ALA A 12 24.99 -53.06 39.26
C ALA A 12 24.82 -51.86 40.22
N GLN A 13 25.79 -50.94 40.22
CA GLN A 13 25.65 -49.64 40.88
C GLN A 13 24.83 -48.67 40.00
N PRO A 14 23.93 -47.85 40.58
CA PRO A 14 23.22 -46.82 39.85
C PRO A 14 24.17 -45.65 39.50
N MET A 15 24.25 -45.29 38.22
CA MET A 15 24.95 -44.08 37.79
C MET A 15 24.18 -42.83 38.24
N PRO A 16 24.87 -41.76 38.69
CA PRO A 16 24.21 -40.48 38.96
C PRO A 16 23.76 -39.83 37.65
N ALA A 17 22.49 -39.43 37.61
CA ALA A 17 21.94 -38.62 36.53
C ALA A 17 22.71 -37.29 36.44
N GLN A 18 23.53 -37.14 35.41
CA GLN A 18 24.06 -35.83 35.02
C GLN A 18 22.87 -35.00 34.56
N ALA A 19 22.47 -34.05 35.40
CA ALA A 19 21.59 -32.97 35.02
C ALA A 19 22.20 -32.28 33.80
N MET A 20 21.57 -32.43 32.63
CA MET A 20 21.88 -31.60 31.48
C MET A 20 21.59 -30.16 31.90
N ALA A 21 22.66 -29.39 32.09
CA ALA A 21 22.59 -27.96 32.20
C ALA A 21 21.86 -27.46 30.94
N GLN A 22 20.59 -27.10 31.10
CA GLN A 22 19.94 -26.24 30.12
C GLN A 22 20.78 -24.96 30.07
N PRO A 23 21.17 -24.48 28.87
CA PRO A 23 21.77 -23.16 28.78
C PRO A 23 20.74 -22.20 29.38
N SER A 24 21.10 -21.59 30.51
CA SER A 24 20.37 -20.47 31.04
C SER A 24 20.38 -19.41 29.95
N MET A 25 19.25 -19.23 29.27
CA MET A 25 18.97 -18.03 28.50
C MET A 25 19.14 -16.90 29.49
N ALA A 26 20.31 -16.26 29.46
CA ALA A 26 20.56 -15.05 30.22
C ALA A 26 19.42 -14.11 29.86
N SER A 27 18.65 -13.70 30.86
CA SER A 27 17.64 -12.66 30.69
C SER A 27 18.38 -11.34 30.51
N GLU A 28 18.94 -11.11 29.32
CA GLU A 28 19.19 -9.76 28.88
C GLU A 28 17.83 -9.06 28.85
N GLY A 29 17.77 -7.88 29.47
CA GLY A 29 16.59 -7.05 29.43
C GLY A 29 16.14 -6.78 27.99
N PRO A 30 14.92 -6.29 27.78
CA PRO A 30 14.40 -6.03 26.43
C PRO A 30 15.42 -5.24 25.60
N SER A 31 15.91 -5.83 24.50
CA SER A 31 16.84 -5.15 23.61
C SER A 31 16.21 -3.86 23.09
N MET A 32 16.85 -2.73 23.37
CA MET A 32 16.40 -1.42 22.89
C MET A 32 16.31 -1.39 21.37
N MET A 33 17.20 -2.14 20.68
CA MET A 33 17.22 -2.24 19.22
C MET A 33 16.01 -3.03 18.70
N GLY A 34 15.66 -4.13 19.36
CA GLY A 34 14.49 -4.94 19.02
C GLY A 34 13.16 -4.22 19.21
N TRP A 35 13.06 -3.28 20.16
CA TRP A 35 11.86 -2.43 20.33
C TRP A 35 11.83 -1.24 19.37
N ALA A 36 12.99 -0.66 19.05
CA ALA A 36 13.08 0.37 18.02
C ALA A 36 12.61 -0.18 16.65
N ALA A 37 13.00 -1.40 16.30
CA ALA A 37 12.54 -2.08 15.09
C ALA A 37 11.01 -2.24 15.06
N VAL A 38 10.40 -2.65 16.18
CA VAL A 38 8.94 -2.80 16.31
C VAL A 38 8.23 -1.45 16.14
N GLY A 39 8.75 -0.39 16.75
CA GLY A 39 8.19 0.96 16.58
C GLY A 39 8.24 1.43 15.13
N LEU A 40 9.34 1.14 14.44
CA LEU A 40 9.55 1.55 13.06
C LEU A 40 8.62 0.80 12.08
N ILE A 41 8.45 -0.52 12.24
CA ILE A 41 7.53 -1.29 11.40
C ILE A 41 6.06 -0.94 11.69
N ALA A 42 5.71 -0.64 12.94
CA ALA A 42 4.37 -0.16 13.28
C ALA A 42 4.05 1.16 12.57
N MET A 43 4.99 2.11 12.55
CA MET A 43 4.82 3.36 11.80
C MET A 43 4.76 3.11 10.30
N ALA A 44 5.60 2.22 9.75
CA ALA A 44 5.57 1.84 8.35
C ALA A 44 4.20 1.27 7.94
N LEU A 45 3.60 0.40 8.76
CA LEU A 45 2.28 -0.17 8.53
C LEU A 45 1.19 0.91 8.52
N LEU A 46 1.23 1.86 9.46
CA LEU A 46 0.29 2.98 9.50
C LEU A 46 0.41 3.85 8.25
N LEU A 47 1.63 4.23 7.87
CA LEU A 47 1.88 5.03 6.67
C LEU A 47 1.46 4.28 5.39
N SER A 48 1.72 2.97 5.32
CA SER A 48 1.28 2.11 4.22
C SER A 48 -0.24 2.09 4.07
N VAL A 49 -0.98 1.99 5.18
CA VAL A 49 -2.46 2.08 5.17
C VAL A 49 -2.93 3.48 4.78
N VAL A 50 -2.29 4.54 5.30
CA VAL A 50 -2.60 5.93 4.90
C VAL A 50 -2.40 6.10 3.40
N ALA A 51 -1.33 5.55 2.83
CA ALA A 51 -1.07 5.60 1.39
C ALA A 51 -2.16 4.89 0.59
N GLN A 52 -2.72 3.76 1.05
CA GLN A 52 -3.80 3.05 0.36
C GLN A 52 -5.06 3.92 0.17
N PHE A 53 -5.42 4.66 1.22
CA PHE A 53 -6.64 5.48 1.22
C PHE A 53 -6.37 6.94 0.89
N ASN A 54 -5.13 7.28 0.53
CA ASN A 54 -4.77 8.63 0.19
C ASN A 54 -5.40 9.00 -1.18
N GLY A 55 -6.19 10.07 -1.21
CA GLY A 55 -6.83 10.56 -2.44
C GLY A 55 -5.91 11.39 -3.34
N THR A 56 -4.62 11.52 -3.00
CA THR A 56 -3.67 12.44 -3.63
C THR A 56 -2.35 11.71 -3.94
N TRP A 57 -2.40 10.73 -4.84
CA TRP A 57 -1.22 10.09 -5.44
C TRP A 57 -0.70 10.87 -6.64
N LEU A 58 -1.61 11.42 -7.43
CA LEU A 58 -1.38 12.42 -8.44
C LEU A 58 -2.13 13.68 -8.05
N SER A 59 -1.54 14.83 -8.30
CA SER A 59 -2.21 16.13 -8.19
C SER A 59 -1.83 16.98 -9.39
N GLY A 60 -2.83 17.57 -10.01
CA GLY A 60 -2.67 18.61 -11.03
C GLY A 60 -3.45 19.84 -10.62
N GLU A 61 -2.88 21.00 -10.93
CA GLU A 61 -3.57 22.28 -10.85
C GLU A 61 -3.62 22.84 -12.27
N ASP A 62 -4.82 23.20 -12.71
CA ASP A 62 -5.00 23.92 -13.97
C ASP A 62 -4.85 25.43 -13.73
N ASP A 63 -4.40 26.17 -14.75
CA ASP A 63 -4.19 27.62 -14.68
C ASP A 63 -5.49 28.40 -14.32
N GLY A 64 -6.65 27.76 -14.49
CA GLY A 64 -7.97 28.26 -14.08
C GLY A 64 -8.32 28.07 -12.60
N GLY A 65 -7.42 27.51 -11.77
CA GLY A 65 -7.63 27.30 -10.33
C GLY A 65 -8.38 26.01 -9.96
N LEU A 66 -8.63 25.13 -10.92
CA LEU A 66 -9.17 23.78 -10.68
C LEU A 66 -8.05 22.86 -10.19
N GLN A 67 -8.24 22.26 -9.01
CA GLN A 67 -7.34 21.23 -8.50
C GLN A 67 -7.97 19.85 -8.68
N ILE A 68 -7.23 18.95 -9.34
CA ILE A 68 -7.64 17.57 -9.56
C ILE A 68 -6.64 16.66 -8.86
N ASN A 69 -7.14 15.90 -7.90
CA ASN A 69 -6.33 14.95 -7.16
C ASN A 69 -6.82 13.54 -7.44
N SER A 70 -5.91 12.65 -7.85
CA SER A 70 -6.20 11.24 -8.06
C SER A 70 -5.46 10.40 -7.03
N GLY A 71 -6.17 9.54 -6.32
CA GLY A 71 -5.62 8.46 -5.50
C GLY A 71 -5.41 7.19 -6.32
N LEU A 72 -5.24 6.06 -5.63
CA LEU A 72 -5.17 4.74 -6.29
C LEU A 72 -6.52 4.22 -6.79
N SER A 73 -7.63 4.71 -6.21
CA SER A 73 -8.99 4.29 -6.58
C SER A 73 -10.03 5.42 -6.52
N SER A 74 -9.65 6.58 -6.01
CA SER A 74 -10.54 7.73 -5.81
C SER A 74 -10.05 8.92 -6.62
N VAL A 75 -10.97 9.80 -7.01
CA VAL A 75 -10.66 11.11 -7.61
C VAL A 75 -11.34 12.18 -6.78
N THR A 76 -10.68 13.33 -6.63
CA THR A 76 -11.21 14.52 -5.97
C THR A 76 -11.05 15.71 -6.92
N TYR A 77 -12.14 16.45 -7.11
CA TYR A 77 -12.17 17.71 -7.84
C TYR A 77 -12.41 18.82 -6.84
N ASP A 78 -11.57 19.84 -6.83
CA ASP A 78 -11.70 21.01 -5.96
C ASP A 78 -11.82 22.28 -6.83
N CYS A 79 -13.01 22.87 -6.80
CA CYS A 79 -13.39 24.08 -7.54
C CYS A 79 -13.17 25.36 -6.73
N SER A 80 -12.66 25.28 -5.49
CA SER A 80 -12.55 26.44 -4.59
C SER A 80 -11.50 27.45 -5.03
N GLY A 81 -10.54 27.06 -5.87
CA GLY A 81 -9.52 27.93 -6.44
C GLY A 81 -9.98 28.74 -7.66
N ILE A 82 -11.21 28.53 -8.15
CA ILE A 82 -11.73 29.24 -9.33
C ILE A 82 -12.34 30.57 -8.90
N ASP A 83 -11.72 31.67 -9.32
CA ASP A 83 -12.13 33.04 -8.97
C ASP A 83 -13.37 33.54 -9.75
N ASP A 84 -13.62 32.99 -10.94
CA ASP A 84 -14.75 33.37 -11.79
C ASP A 84 -16.02 32.57 -11.43
N GLU A 85 -17.09 33.26 -11.02
CA GLU A 85 -18.33 32.64 -10.55
C GLU A 85 -19.00 31.73 -11.62
N ALA A 86 -18.92 32.11 -12.90
CA ALA A 86 -19.50 31.32 -13.99
C ALA A 86 -18.71 30.01 -14.16
N ASN A 87 -17.39 30.09 -14.23
CA ASN A 87 -16.51 28.92 -14.33
C ASN A 87 -16.59 28.03 -13.08
N GLN A 88 -16.71 28.63 -11.89
CA GLN A 88 -16.87 27.89 -10.64
C GLN A 88 -18.18 27.08 -10.65
N SER A 89 -19.28 27.66 -11.13
CA SER A 89 -20.57 26.95 -11.24
C SER A 89 -20.52 25.78 -12.25
N ILE A 90 -19.82 25.96 -13.37
CA ILE A 90 -19.59 24.91 -14.36
C ILE A 90 -18.72 23.81 -13.76
N CYS A 91 -17.69 24.17 -13.01
CA CYS A 91 -16.85 23.21 -12.31
C CYS A 91 -17.67 22.38 -11.33
N ILE A 92 -18.41 23.02 -10.41
CA ILE A 92 -19.23 22.36 -9.38
C ILE A 92 -20.23 21.37 -9.98
N SER A 93 -20.90 21.75 -11.07
CA SER A 93 -21.87 20.88 -11.74
C SER A 93 -21.20 19.71 -12.47
N THR A 94 -20.08 19.98 -13.15
CA THR A 94 -19.32 18.94 -13.89
C THR A 94 -18.64 17.97 -12.94
N SER A 95 -18.02 18.45 -11.86
CA SER A 95 -17.38 17.62 -10.83
C SER A 95 -18.40 16.79 -10.07
N ALA A 96 -19.58 17.34 -9.76
CA ALA A 96 -20.69 16.57 -9.19
C ALA A 96 -21.12 15.44 -10.13
N TYR A 97 -21.25 15.72 -11.43
CA TYR A 97 -21.60 14.71 -12.43
C TYR A 97 -20.56 13.59 -12.52
N LEU A 98 -19.27 13.94 -12.65
CA LEU A 98 -18.18 12.98 -12.80
C LEU A 98 -17.90 12.16 -11.54
N SER A 99 -18.12 12.74 -10.35
CA SER A 99 -17.91 12.05 -9.08
C SER A 99 -19.05 11.11 -8.69
N THR A 100 -20.23 11.29 -9.26
CA THR A 100 -21.41 10.47 -8.94
C THR A 100 -21.29 9.08 -9.57
N PRO A 101 -21.50 7.99 -8.79
CA PRO A 101 -21.55 6.63 -9.32
C PRO A 101 -22.52 6.48 -10.51
N MET A 102 -22.23 5.52 -11.40
CA MET A 102 -23.05 5.28 -12.60
C MET A 102 -24.51 4.88 -12.29
N ASP A 103 -24.73 4.22 -11.14
CA ASP A 103 -26.02 3.77 -10.64
C ASP A 103 -26.82 4.85 -9.89
N GLU A 104 -26.22 6.02 -9.66
CA GLU A 104 -26.84 7.14 -8.98
C GLU A 104 -27.08 8.31 -9.94
N THR A 105 -28.16 9.05 -9.72
CA THR A 105 -28.43 10.29 -10.45
C THR A 105 -27.61 11.43 -9.83
N PRO A 106 -26.83 12.17 -10.63
CA PRO A 106 -26.10 13.33 -10.15
C PRO A 106 -27.02 14.36 -9.48
N PRO A 107 -26.56 15.06 -8.43
CA PRO A 107 -27.35 16.09 -7.79
C PRO A 107 -27.54 17.28 -8.74
N GLU A 108 -28.80 17.64 -9.00
CA GLU A 108 -29.15 18.73 -9.95
C GLU A 108 -28.67 20.12 -9.50
N ASN A 109 -28.41 20.32 -8.20
CA ASN A 109 -28.00 21.60 -7.61
C ASN A 109 -26.98 21.40 -6.49
N SER A 110 -25.79 20.88 -6.83
CA SER A 110 -24.69 20.86 -5.87
C SER A 110 -24.19 22.28 -5.59
N THR A 111 -23.96 22.60 -4.32
CA THR A 111 -23.20 23.79 -3.88
C THR A 111 -21.86 23.41 -3.24
N GLU A 112 -21.53 22.11 -3.21
CA GLU A 112 -20.27 21.63 -2.66
C GLU A 112 -19.13 22.02 -3.61
N MET A 113 -18.05 22.58 -3.06
CA MET A 113 -16.88 23.00 -3.86
C MET A 113 -15.88 21.86 -4.08
N VAL A 114 -16.00 20.78 -3.33
CA VAL A 114 -15.09 19.64 -3.38
C VAL A 114 -15.90 18.38 -3.58
N HIS A 115 -15.69 17.69 -4.70
CA HIS A 115 -16.39 16.45 -5.01
C HIS A 115 -15.44 15.27 -5.02
N LYS A 116 -15.84 14.17 -4.39
CA LYS A 116 -15.07 12.93 -4.32
C LYS A 116 -15.84 11.81 -4.98
N GLY A 117 -15.17 11.09 -5.87
CA GLY A 117 -15.75 9.95 -6.58
C GLY A 117 -14.75 8.81 -6.72
N THR A 118 -15.18 7.76 -7.39
CA THR A 118 -14.27 6.69 -7.82
C THR A 118 -13.64 7.07 -9.16
N GLN A 119 -12.37 6.74 -9.35
CA GLN A 119 -11.69 7.07 -10.61
C GLN A 119 -12.33 6.34 -11.80
N ALA A 120 -12.72 5.07 -11.62
CA ALA A 120 -13.43 4.30 -12.63
C ALA A 120 -14.78 4.94 -13.01
N GLY A 121 -15.58 5.34 -12.02
CA GLY A 121 -16.86 6.01 -12.26
C GLY A 121 -16.70 7.34 -13.01
N ALA A 122 -15.67 8.12 -12.67
CA ALA A 122 -15.36 9.35 -13.39
C ALA A 122 -14.95 9.10 -14.85
N CYS A 123 -14.12 8.09 -15.12
CA CYS A 123 -13.76 7.70 -16.49
C CYS A 123 -14.99 7.26 -17.30
N ASP A 124 -15.90 6.51 -16.69
CA ASP A 124 -17.13 6.05 -17.36
C ASP A 124 -18.08 7.21 -17.66
N ARG A 125 -18.24 8.15 -16.72
CA ARG A 125 -19.10 9.34 -16.87
C ARG A 125 -18.55 10.35 -17.87
N PHE A 126 -17.23 10.42 -18.04
CA PHE A 126 -16.59 11.36 -18.96
C PHE A 126 -17.07 11.17 -20.40
N GLU A 127 -17.19 9.92 -20.86
CA GLU A 127 -17.67 9.60 -22.20
C GLU A 127 -19.10 10.12 -22.42
N GLU A 128 -19.99 9.84 -21.48
CA GLU A 128 -21.39 10.28 -21.51
C GLU A 128 -21.48 11.82 -21.53
N LEU A 129 -20.67 12.49 -20.71
CA LEU A 129 -20.61 13.94 -20.66
C LEU A 129 -20.19 14.53 -22.02
N THR A 130 -19.12 14.01 -22.62
CA THR A 130 -18.60 14.49 -23.92
C THR A 130 -19.62 14.31 -25.04
N VAL A 131 -20.26 13.13 -25.13
CA VAL A 131 -21.26 12.86 -26.16
C VAL A 131 -22.51 13.73 -25.98
N ASN A 132 -22.97 13.93 -24.74
CA ASN A 132 -24.11 14.80 -24.46
C ASN A 132 -23.83 16.26 -24.82
N MET A 133 -22.63 16.78 -24.50
CA MET A 133 -22.20 18.12 -24.90
C MET A 133 -22.12 18.24 -26.43
N ALA A 134 -21.51 17.27 -27.11
CA ALA A 134 -21.41 17.28 -28.57
C ALA A 134 -22.78 17.23 -29.24
N THR A 135 -23.72 16.43 -28.72
CA THR A 135 -25.11 16.35 -29.21
C THR A 135 -25.81 17.70 -29.07
N ALA A 136 -25.68 18.35 -27.91
CA ALA A 136 -26.29 19.65 -27.64
C ALA A 136 -25.71 20.78 -28.53
N LEU A 137 -24.39 20.82 -28.71
CA LEU A 137 -23.71 21.87 -29.46
C LEU A 137 -23.80 21.69 -30.99
N SER A 138 -23.85 20.44 -31.46
CA SER A 138 -23.91 20.13 -32.89
C SER A 138 -25.31 20.24 -33.49
N GLY A 139 -26.34 20.42 -32.65
CA GLY A 139 -27.74 20.41 -33.08
C GLY A 139 -28.19 19.07 -33.69
N GLY A 140 -27.55 17.96 -33.29
CA GLY A 140 -27.82 16.63 -33.82
C GLY A 140 -27.05 16.29 -35.11
N ASN A 141 -25.98 17.02 -35.46
CA ASN A 141 -25.15 16.65 -36.60
C ASN A 141 -24.34 15.37 -36.30
N GLN A 142 -24.74 14.27 -36.93
CA GLN A 142 -24.17 12.94 -36.68
C GLN A 142 -22.66 12.88 -36.91
N SER A 143 -22.09 13.62 -37.87
CA SER A 143 -20.65 13.58 -38.10
C SER A 143 -19.83 14.12 -36.92
N VAL A 144 -20.35 15.15 -36.24
CA VAL A 144 -19.72 15.75 -35.06
C VAL A 144 -19.90 14.84 -33.85
N ILE A 145 -21.07 14.20 -33.74
CA ILE A 145 -21.37 13.25 -32.66
C ILE A 145 -20.47 12.01 -32.80
N ASP A 146 -20.29 11.48 -34.01
CA ASP A 146 -19.44 10.32 -34.26
C ASP A 146 -17.96 10.62 -33.94
N GLU A 147 -17.47 11.80 -34.33
CA GLU A 147 -16.11 12.26 -34.00
C GLU A 147 -15.92 12.43 -32.49
N ALA A 148 -16.87 13.10 -31.81
CA ALA A 148 -16.83 13.27 -30.36
C ALA A 148 -16.92 11.93 -29.61
N THR A 149 -17.71 10.98 -30.12
CA THR A 149 -17.81 9.63 -29.54
C THR A 149 -16.49 8.88 -29.66
N SER A 150 -15.83 8.95 -30.83
CA SER A 150 -14.51 8.32 -31.00
C SER A 150 -13.48 8.93 -30.07
N ALA A 151 -13.40 10.27 -30.00
CA ALA A 151 -12.45 10.96 -29.13
C ALA A 151 -12.73 10.69 -27.64
N ALA A 152 -14.00 10.61 -27.24
CA ALA A 152 -14.40 10.27 -25.89
C ALA A 152 -14.04 8.82 -25.52
N ALA A 153 -14.20 7.88 -26.45
CA ALA A 153 -13.80 6.49 -26.25
C ALA A 153 -12.28 6.35 -26.08
N ASP A 154 -11.49 7.09 -26.87
CA ASP A 154 -10.03 7.10 -26.75
C ASP A 154 -9.59 7.71 -25.39
N ALA A 155 -10.14 8.86 -25.01
CA ALA A 155 -9.87 9.49 -23.72
C ALA A 155 -10.28 8.62 -22.53
N LYS A 156 -11.41 7.90 -22.63
CA LYS A 156 -11.83 6.92 -21.63
C LYS A 156 -10.84 5.76 -21.55
N ALA A 157 -10.34 5.25 -22.67
CA ALA A 157 -9.35 4.17 -22.66
C ALA A 157 -8.08 4.59 -21.92
N GLU A 158 -7.58 5.81 -22.16
CA GLU A 158 -6.43 6.37 -21.44
C GLU A 158 -6.71 6.57 -19.94
N CYS A 159 -7.90 7.07 -19.59
CA CYS A 159 -8.34 7.19 -18.20
C CYS A 159 -8.37 5.82 -17.49
N MET A 160 -8.85 4.78 -18.17
CA MET A 160 -8.92 3.41 -17.65
C MET A 160 -7.54 2.77 -17.46
N ILE A 161 -6.51 3.15 -18.24
CA ILE A 161 -5.12 2.75 -17.96
C ILE A 161 -4.68 3.27 -16.60
N SER A 162 -5.03 4.51 -16.25
CA SER A 162 -4.71 5.08 -14.94
C SER A 162 -5.45 4.38 -13.79
N VAL A 163 -6.70 3.96 -14.00
CA VAL A 163 -7.46 3.12 -13.05
C VAL A 163 -6.78 1.76 -12.84
N GLU A 164 -6.35 1.12 -13.93
CA GLU A 164 -5.63 -0.15 -13.88
C GLU A 164 -4.28 0.00 -13.15
N ALA A 165 -3.54 1.07 -13.41
CA ALA A 165 -2.29 1.40 -12.71
C ALA A 165 -2.54 1.56 -11.19
N GLY A 166 -3.58 2.30 -10.82
CA GLY A 166 -4.02 2.46 -9.42
C GLY A 166 -4.36 1.14 -8.75
N SER A 167 -5.11 0.26 -9.44
CA SER A 167 -5.44 -1.08 -8.96
C SER A 167 -4.21 -1.97 -8.77
N LYS A 168 -3.27 -1.98 -9.73
CA LYS A 168 -1.99 -2.70 -9.64
C LYS A 168 -1.16 -2.19 -8.47
N GLY A 169 -1.01 -0.87 -8.36
CA GLY A 169 -0.31 -0.22 -7.26
C GLY A 169 -0.89 -0.61 -5.90
N SER A 170 -2.21 -0.48 -5.74
CA SER A 170 -2.91 -0.82 -4.49
C SER A 170 -2.75 -2.30 -4.12
N THR A 171 -2.86 -3.20 -5.10
CA THR A 171 -2.74 -4.65 -4.88
C THR A 171 -1.35 -5.01 -4.35
N TRP A 172 -0.29 -4.53 -5.00
CA TRP A 172 1.09 -4.79 -4.56
C TRP A 172 1.40 -4.14 -3.22
N LEU A 173 0.84 -2.96 -2.96
CA LEU A 173 0.99 -2.28 -1.68
C LEU A 173 0.33 -3.11 -0.57
N TRP A 174 -0.88 -3.67 -0.78
CA TRP A 174 -1.54 -4.57 0.17
C TRP A 174 -0.75 -5.84 0.43
N ILE A 175 -0.17 -6.46 -0.60
CA ILE A 175 0.71 -7.62 -0.45
C ILE A 175 1.87 -7.28 0.49
N GLY A 176 2.51 -6.13 0.28
CA GLY A 176 3.57 -5.63 1.15
C GLY A 176 3.10 -5.37 2.58
N THR A 177 1.95 -4.71 2.76
CA THR A 177 1.38 -4.41 4.09
C THR A 177 1.04 -5.68 4.88
N VAL A 178 0.37 -6.65 4.25
CA VAL A 178 -0.02 -7.91 4.91
C VAL A 178 1.21 -8.73 5.25
N LEU A 179 2.20 -8.78 4.35
CA LEU A 179 3.47 -9.46 4.61
C LEU A 179 4.19 -8.83 5.83
N ALA A 180 4.32 -7.50 5.86
CA ALA A 180 4.89 -6.78 6.99
C ALA A 180 4.13 -7.05 8.29
N LEU A 181 2.80 -7.09 8.25
CA LEU A 181 1.97 -7.38 9.42
C LEU A 181 2.23 -8.79 9.97
N VAL A 182 2.25 -9.81 9.10
CA VAL A 182 2.51 -11.20 9.49
C VAL A 182 3.91 -11.32 10.09
N CYS A 183 4.93 -10.73 9.46
CA CYS A 183 6.29 -10.73 9.97
C CYS A 183 6.40 -10.01 11.32
N THR A 184 5.71 -8.89 11.51
CA THR A 184 5.66 -8.16 12.78
C THR A 184 5.04 -9.02 13.89
N VAL A 185 3.92 -9.69 13.62
CA VAL A 185 3.30 -10.60 14.60
C VAL A 185 4.26 -11.71 15.00
N MET A 186 4.92 -12.35 14.02
CA MET A 186 5.91 -13.39 14.28
C MET A 186 7.13 -12.88 15.07
N ALA A 187 7.56 -11.63 14.86
CA ALA A 187 8.68 -11.03 15.58
C ALA A 187 8.32 -10.62 17.03
N VAL A 188 7.06 -10.26 17.29
CA VAL A 188 6.59 -9.83 18.63
C VAL A 188 6.21 -11.01 19.53
N LEU A 189 5.66 -12.10 18.98
CA LEU A 189 5.18 -13.25 19.77
C LEU A 189 6.26 -13.86 20.71
N PRO A 190 7.50 -14.11 20.27
CA PRO A 190 8.56 -14.60 21.16
C PRO A 190 8.92 -13.59 22.25
N LYS A 191 8.87 -12.28 21.95
CA LYS A 191 9.19 -11.20 22.91
C LYS A 191 8.18 -11.10 24.05
N VAL A 192 6.96 -11.60 23.87
CA VAL A 192 5.90 -11.66 24.90
C VAL A 192 5.76 -13.04 25.56
N GLY A 193 6.69 -13.97 25.29
CA GLY A 193 6.72 -15.30 25.90
C GLY A 193 5.86 -16.36 25.21
N VAL A 194 5.32 -16.06 24.01
CA VAL A 194 4.54 -17.03 23.22
C VAL A 194 5.48 -17.77 22.26
N ASN A 195 6.01 -18.91 22.72
CA ASN A 195 6.87 -19.80 21.93
C ASN A 195 6.02 -20.80 21.13
N ALA A 196 5.29 -20.30 20.12
CA ALA A 196 4.42 -21.14 19.28
C ALA A 196 5.00 -21.46 17.89
N LEU A 197 6.21 -20.98 17.56
CA LEU A 197 6.75 -21.02 16.20
C LEU A 197 7.91 -22.03 16.04
N PRO A 198 7.90 -22.87 14.97
CA PRO A 198 9.02 -23.74 14.61
C PRO A 198 10.29 -22.94 14.25
N SER A 199 11.48 -23.48 14.53
CA SER A 199 12.77 -22.80 14.32
C SER A 199 13.05 -22.37 12.87
N VAL A 200 12.48 -23.07 11.90
CA VAL A 200 12.62 -22.72 10.46
C VAL A 200 11.91 -21.40 10.13
N VAL A 201 10.84 -21.07 10.85
CA VAL A 201 10.12 -19.81 10.66
C VAL A 201 10.89 -18.64 11.29
N THR A 202 11.59 -18.89 12.39
CA THR A 202 12.36 -17.84 13.10
C THR A 202 13.62 -17.41 12.34
N ASP A 203 14.23 -18.28 11.55
CA ASP A 203 15.42 -17.92 10.75
C ASP A 203 15.04 -17.06 9.53
N ASN A 204 13.89 -17.33 8.91
CA ASN A 204 13.40 -16.58 7.75
C ASN A 204 12.62 -15.31 8.12
N ALA A 205 12.00 -15.27 9.30
CA ALA A 205 11.25 -14.09 9.77
C ALA A 205 12.15 -12.85 9.93
N ARG A 206 13.44 -13.03 10.24
CA ARG A 206 14.42 -11.94 10.40
C ARG A 206 14.55 -11.04 9.16
N TRP A 207 14.31 -11.59 7.97
CA TRP A 207 14.36 -10.84 6.72
C TRP A 207 12.98 -10.43 6.19
N GLY A 208 11.92 -10.85 6.89
CA GLY A 208 10.54 -10.67 6.43
C GLY A 208 10.12 -9.22 6.31
N ASN A 209 10.43 -8.39 7.31
CA ASN A 209 10.13 -6.96 7.29
C ASN A 209 10.93 -6.22 6.21
N MET A 210 12.16 -6.64 5.94
CA MET A 210 12.97 -6.10 4.85
C MET A 210 12.36 -6.43 3.49
N LEU A 211 11.96 -7.68 3.28
CA LEU A 211 11.29 -8.10 2.05
C LEU A 211 9.96 -7.35 1.84
N ALA A 212 9.17 -7.20 2.90
CA ALA A 212 7.92 -6.45 2.84
C ALA A 212 8.14 -4.98 2.44
N GLY A 213 9.15 -4.32 3.00
CA GLY A 213 9.50 -2.96 2.61
C GLY A 213 9.95 -2.83 1.15
N VAL A 214 10.71 -3.81 0.63
CA VAL A 214 11.06 -3.86 -0.81
C VAL A 214 9.81 -4.02 -1.67
N VAL A 215 8.86 -4.88 -1.27
CA VAL A 215 7.58 -5.05 -1.99
C VAL A 215 6.76 -3.76 -2.01
N ILE A 216 6.73 -3.01 -0.90
CA ILE A 216 6.03 -1.71 -0.84
C ILE A 216 6.66 -0.70 -1.81
N VAL A 217 8.00 -0.61 -1.86
CA VAL A 217 8.68 0.28 -2.82
C VAL A 217 8.45 -0.18 -4.26
N LEU A 218 8.47 -1.49 -4.52
CA LEU A 218 8.15 -2.05 -5.83
C LEU A 218 6.72 -1.73 -6.26
N ALA A 219 5.75 -1.69 -5.33
CA ALA A 219 4.38 -1.30 -5.63
C ALA A 219 4.31 0.11 -6.25
N VAL A 220 5.09 1.06 -5.71
CA VAL A 220 5.19 2.43 -6.24
C VAL A 220 5.82 2.43 -7.64
N LEU A 221 6.85 1.63 -7.86
CA LEU A 221 7.50 1.53 -9.18
C LEU A 221 6.59 0.89 -10.23
N LEU A 222 5.85 -0.17 -9.86
CA LEU A 222 4.89 -0.83 -10.73
C LEU A 222 3.70 0.09 -11.05
N TRP A 223 3.23 0.85 -10.08
CA TRP A 223 2.23 1.90 -10.30
C TRP A 223 2.74 2.95 -11.28
N ARG A 224 3.94 3.52 -11.05
CA ARG A 224 4.51 4.56 -11.91
C ARG A 224 4.79 4.07 -13.32
N GLY A 225 5.23 2.82 -13.49
CA GLY A 225 5.48 2.22 -14.80
C GLY A 225 4.21 1.78 -15.54
N ALA A 226 3.05 1.76 -14.87
CA ALA A 226 1.76 1.47 -15.48
C ALA A 226 1.01 2.75 -15.91
N LEU A 227 1.44 3.93 -15.46
CA LEU A 227 0.90 5.20 -15.92
C LEU A 227 1.34 5.50 -17.35
N PRO A 228 0.50 6.17 -18.16
CA PRO A 228 0.91 6.69 -19.46
C PRO A 228 2.03 7.74 -19.29
N ASP A 229 3.03 7.71 -20.16
CA ASP A 229 4.14 8.67 -20.18
C ASP A 229 3.77 9.84 -21.11
N ASP A 230 3.01 10.80 -20.60
CA ASP A 230 2.68 12.03 -21.31
C ASP A 230 3.58 13.19 -20.87
N PRO A 231 4.42 13.75 -21.77
CA PRO A 231 5.34 14.84 -21.44
C PRO A 231 4.62 16.16 -21.11
N ASP A 232 3.36 16.29 -21.55
CA ASP A 232 2.51 17.46 -21.34
C ASP A 232 1.53 17.26 -20.18
N SER A 233 1.65 16.17 -19.40
CA SER A 233 0.77 15.92 -18.27
C SER A 233 0.98 16.93 -17.15
N VAL A 234 -0.10 17.62 -16.79
CA VAL A 234 -0.15 18.57 -15.67
C VAL A 234 -0.20 17.86 -14.30
N MET A 235 -0.35 16.53 -14.27
CA MET A 235 -0.45 15.76 -13.02
C MET A 235 0.91 15.22 -12.56
N GLY A 236 1.37 15.72 -11.42
CA GLY A 236 2.61 15.29 -10.78
C GLY A 236 2.42 14.28 -9.66
N ALA A 237 3.48 13.52 -9.34
CA ALA A 237 3.50 12.66 -8.16
C ALA A 237 3.28 13.50 -6.89
N SER A 238 2.36 13.05 -6.04
CA SER A 238 1.90 13.82 -4.89
C SER A 238 2.09 13.05 -3.58
N PHE A 239 1.49 13.55 -2.50
CA PHE A 239 1.74 13.15 -1.13
C PHE A 239 1.63 11.63 -0.89
N GLY A 240 0.66 10.94 -1.51
CA GLY A 240 0.47 9.49 -1.38
C GLY A 240 1.70 8.67 -1.80
N VAL A 241 2.39 9.09 -2.87
CA VAL A 241 3.60 8.43 -3.38
C VAL A 241 4.73 8.51 -2.35
N TYR A 242 4.96 9.70 -1.81
CA TYR A 242 6.03 9.92 -0.83
C TYR A 242 5.77 9.17 0.48
N ILE A 243 4.52 9.12 0.95
CA ILE A 243 4.16 8.33 2.12
C ILE A 243 4.47 6.85 1.89
N ALA A 244 4.08 6.28 0.74
CA ALA A 244 4.33 4.88 0.43
C ALA A 244 5.83 4.55 0.38
N VAL A 245 6.65 5.43 -0.22
CA VAL A 245 8.10 5.27 -0.27
C VAL A 245 8.72 5.33 1.13
N VAL A 246 8.32 6.31 1.95
CA VAL A 246 8.80 6.43 3.34
C VAL A 246 8.40 5.21 4.16
N ALA A 247 7.17 4.71 4.01
CA ALA A 247 6.72 3.47 4.64
C ALA A 247 7.60 2.28 4.26
N GLY A 248 7.89 2.12 2.96
CA GLY A 248 8.77 1.06 2.47
C GLY A 248 10.19 1.14 3.05
N ILE A 249 10.78 2.33 3.10
CA ILE A 249 12.11 2.56 3.69
C ILE A 249 12.11 2.25 5.20
N MET A 250 11.08 2.68 5.93
CA MET A 250 10.95 2.37 7.36
C MET A 250 10.84 0.86 7.60
N ALA A 251 10.08 0.13 6.78
CA ALA A 251 9.99 -1.32 6.88
C ALA A 251 11.34 -2.00 6.60
N ILE A 252 12.09 -1.54 5.60
CA ILE A 252 13.46 -2.02 5.30
C ILE A 252 14.39 -1.80 6.50
N ALA A 253 14.42 -0.57 7.01
CA ALA A 253 15.25 -0.22 8.16
C ALA A 253 14.87 -1.04 9.41
N SER A 254 13.59 -1.37 9.59
CA SER A 254 13.14 -2.20 10.71
C SER A 254 13.71 -3.61 10.60
N GLY A 255 13.62 -4.24 9.43
CA GLY A 255 14.23 -5.55 9.19
C GLY A 255 15.74 -5.55 9.39
N VAL A 256 16.44 -4.48 8.97
CA VAL A 256 17.90 -4.35 9.22
C VAL A 256 18.20 -4.29 10.73
N LEU A 257 17.41 -3.55 11.50
CA LEU A 257 17.57 -3.47 12.95
C LEU A 257 17.34 -4.83 13.63
N GLU A 258 16.37 -5.62 13.19
CA GLU A 258 16.12 -6.97 13.70
C GLU A 258 17.27 -7.94 13.39
N VAL A 259 17.85 -7.85 12.20
CA VAL A 259 19.02 -8.65 11.82
C VAL A 259 20.23 -8.30 12.70
N LEU A 260 20.45 -7.02 12.98
CA LEU A 260 21.55 -6.57 13.83
C LEU A 260 21.34 -6.99 15.30
N ASP A 261 20.12 -6.87 15.82
CA ASP A 261 19.75 -7.32 17.18
C ASP A 261 20.00 -8.83 17.37
N GLY A 262 19.61 -9.63 16.37
CA GLY A 262 19.86 -11.07 16.37
C GLY A 262 21.34 -11.46 16.29
N ARG A 263 22.23 -10.56 15.86
CA ARG A 263 23.69 -10.77 15.87
C ARG A 263 24.32 -10.35 17.19
N SER A 264 23.82 -9.29 17.84
CA SER A 264 24.32 -8.88 19.16
C SER A 264 24.06 -9.93 20.24
N GLY A 265 22.92 -10.64 20.19
CA GLY A 265 22.61 -11.69 21.17
C GLY A 265 23.35 -13.03 20.96
N GLN A 266 24.26 -13.13 19.98
CA GLN A 266 25.08 -14.33 19.72
C GLN A 266 26.58 -14.12 20.06
N ALA A 267 26.98 -12.91 20.46
CA ALA A 267 28.34 -12.57 20.86
C ALA A 267 28.51 -12.63 22.38
#